data_AF-A0A6I9HY35-F1
#
_entry.id   AF-A0A6I9HY35-F1
#
_cell.length_a   1.000
_cell.length_b   1.000
_cell.length_c   1.000
_cell.angle_alpha   90.00
_cell.angle_beta   90.00
_cell.angle_gamma   90.00
#
_symmetry.space_group_name_H-M   'P 1'
#
loop_
_entity.id
_entity.type
_entity.pdbx_description
1 polymer ?
#
loop_
_entity_poly.entity_id
_entity_poly.type
_entity_poly.pdbx_seq_one_letter_code
_entity_poly.pdbx_strand_id
1 'polypeptide(L)'
;MDGTLILAVAGGAVAVLLLVRLWVVLRPRAPVPRRSLSLLVVAGSGGHTTEILRLLESLSDAYTPRHYVIADSDEMSARKISSFELNRADRNPSATFPQYCIHRIPRSREVQQSWLSTVLTTLYSTWLSFPLTHRVKPDLVLCNGPGTCVPICVSALLLGILGIKKVIIVYVESICRVEHLSLSGRILFHLSDYFIVQWPTLKAKYPKSVYLGRIV
;
A
#
# COMPACT_ATOMS: atom_id res chain seq x y z
N MET A 1 -39.14 -18.85 28.72
CA MET A 1 -39.26 -18.45 27.30
C MET A 1 -38.49 -17.18 26.98
N ASP A 2 -37.84 -16.56 27.98
CA ASP A 2 -37.23 -15.23 27.84
C ASP A 2 -35.82 -15.27 27.24
N GLY A 3 -35.06 -16.34 27.48
CA GLY A 3 -33.70 -16.48 26.96
C GLY A 3 -33.62 -16.57 25.44
N THR A 4 -34.55 -17.28 24.80
CA THR A 4 -34.63 -17.39 23.32
C THR A 4 -35.05 -16.08 22.67
N LEU A 5 -35.95 -15.32 23.31
CA LEU A 5 -36.36 -14.00 22.84
C LEU A 5 -35.19 -13.00 22.95
N ILE A 6 -34.44 -13.01 24.05
CA ILE A 6 -33.27 -12.14 24.24
C ILE A 6 -32.17 -12.46 23.20
N LEU A 7 -31.89 -13.75 22.96
CA LEU A 7 -30.93 -14.17 21.93
C LEU A 7 -31.36 -13.75 20.52
N ALA A 8 -32.65 -13.90 20.19
CA ALA A 8 -33.18 -13.48 18.89
C ALA A 8 -33.09 -11.95 18.70
N VAL A 9 -33.45 -11.17 19.73
CA VAL A 9 -33.35 -9.70 19.70
C VAL A 9 -31.89 -9.24 19.60
N ALA A 10 -30.98 -9.85 20.37
CA ALA A 10 -29.55 -9.55 20.30
C ALA A 10 -28.96 -9.89 18.92
N GLY A 11 -29.31 -11.06 18.36
CA GLY A 11 -28.90 -11.46 17.01
C GLY A 11 -29.42 -10.51 15.93
N GLY A 12 -30.69 -10.11 16.02
CA GLY A 12 -31.28 -9.12 15.12
C GLY A 12 -30.59 -7.75 15.19
N ALA A 13 -30.29 -7.27 16.39
CA ALA A 13 -29.56 -6.02 16.59
C ALA A 13 -28.15 -6.07 15.99
N VAL A 14 -27.42 -7.17 16.18
CA VAL A 14 -26.09 -7.36 15.59
C VAL A 14 -26.17 -7.39 14.06
N ALA A 15 -27.14 -8.09 13.49
CA ALA A 15 -27.33 -8.13 12.04
C ALA A 15 -27.61 -6.74 11.46
N VAL A 16 -28.50 -5.96 12.09
CA VAL A 16 -28.79 -4.58 11.68
C VAL A 16 -27.54 -3.71 11.75
N LEU A 17 -26.75 -3.80 12.84
CA LEU A 17 -25.50 -3.05 12.98
C LEU A 17 -24.48 -3.42 11.89
N LEU A 18 -24.36 -4.70 11.53
CA LEU A 18 -23.49 -5.15 10.44
C LEU A 18 -23.95 -4.64 9.08
N LEU A 19 -25.27 -4.65 8.82
CA LEU A 19 -25.85 -4.11 7.58
C LEU A 19 -25.66 -2.60 7.46
N VAL A 20 -25.92 -1.85 8.54
CA VAL A 20 -25.68 -0.39 8.58
C VAL A 20 -24.19 -0.11 8.36
N ARG A 21 -23.30 -0.84 9.03
CA ARG A 21 -21.85 -0.68 8.86
C ARG A 21 -21.44 -0.98 7.41
N LEU A 22 -21.90 -2.08 6.83
CA LEU A 22 -21.61 -2.44 5.44
C LEU A 22 -22.07 -1.34 4.49
N TRP A 23 -23.27 -0.80 4.69
CA TRP A 23 -23.79 0.30 3.89
C TRP A 23 -22.97 1.58 4.03
N VAL A 24 -22.53 1.95 5.24
CA VAL A 24 -21.65 3.10 5.47
C VAL A 24 -20.28 2.92 4.77
N VAL A 25 -19.76 1.69 4.73
CA VAL A 25 -18.47 1.35 4.09
C VAL A 25 -18.58 1.36 2.56
N LEU A 26 -19.66 0.80 2.01
CA LEU A 26 -19.89 0.73 0.58
C LEU A 26 -20.39 2.05 -0.02
N ARG A 27 -20.93 2.95 0.80
CA ARG A 27 -21.38 4.27 0.35
C ARG A 27 -20.21 5.04 -0.29
N PRO A 28 -20.34 5.47 -1.56
CA PRO A 28 -19.34 6.29 -2.20
C PRO A 28 -19.24 7.62 -1.44
N ARG A 29 -18.05 7.93 -0.92
CA ARG A 29 -17.76 9.23 -0.31
C ARG A 29 -17.31 10.18 -1.41
N ALA A 30 -17.92 11.36 -1.47
CA ALA A 30 -17.45 12.42 -2.34
C ALA A 30 -15.99 12.77 -1.98
N PRO A 31 -15.11 12.97 -2.98
CA PRO A 31 -13.75 13.41 -2.72
C PRO A 31 -13.77 14.80 -2.06
N VAL A 32 -13.27 14.88 -0.84
CA VAL A 32 -13.10 16.16 -0.14
C VAL A 32 -11.79 16.77 -0.62
N PRO A 33 -11.79 18.01 -1.14
CA PRO A 33 -10.56 18.70 -1.51
C PRO A 33 -9.65 18.81 -0.29
N ARG A 34 -8.42 18.30 -0.40
CA ARG A 34 -7.42 18.37 0.67
C ARG A 34 -6.17 19.06 0.16
N ARG A 35 -5.58 19.89 1.01
CA ARG A 35 -4.30 20.57 0.73
C ARG A 35 -3.13 19.60 0.73
N SER A 36 -3.20 18.55 1.54
CA SER A 36 -2.20 17.49 1.57
C SER A 36 -2.81 16.10 1.78
N LEU A 37 -2.10 15.07 1.31
CA LEU A 37 -2.47 13.66 1.39
C LEU A 37 -1.33 12.87 2.02
N SER A 38 -1.63 12.08 3.06
CA SER A 38 -0.64 11.20 3.68
C SER A 38 -0.32 10.05 2.75
N LEU A 39 0.98 9.88 2.44
CA LEU A 39 1.48 8.91 1.49
C LEU A 39 2.27 7.82 2.21
N LEU A 40 1.93 6.55 2.00
CA LEU A 40 2.69 5.38 2.43
C LEU A 40 3.39 4.75 1.22
N VAL A 41 4.72 4.75 1.23
CA VAL A 41 5.56 4.19 0.17
C VAL A 41 6.15 2.87 0.64
N VAL A 42 5.97 1.79 -0.12
CA VAL A 42 6.67 0.53 0.16
C VAL A 42 7.89 0.42 -0.73
N ALA A 43 9.08 0.52 -0.13
CA ALA A 43 10.35 0.42 -0.82
C ALA A 43 10.94 -1.00 -0.68
N GLY A 44 11.40 -1.56 -1.81
CA GLY A 44 12.01 -2.88 -1.88
C GLY A 44 13.51 -2.81 -2.14
N SER A 45 14.27 -3.81 -1.68
CA SER A 45 15.72 -3.78 -1.81
C SER A 45 16.21 -3.70 -3.27
N GLY A 46 17.33 -3.00 -3.47
CA GLY A 46 18.02 -2.90 -4.77
C GLY A 46 17.33 -1.98 -5.79
N GLY A 47 16.95 -2.55 -6.93
CA GLY A 47 16.36 -1.84 -8.07
C GLY A 47 15.02 -1.19 -7.72
N HIS A 48 14.15 -1.90 -7.00
CA HIS A 48 12.81 -1.43 -6.66
C HIS A 48 12.80 -0.12 -5.86
N THR A 49 13.72 0.07 -4.91
CA THR A 49 13.83 1.36 -4.20
C THR A 49 14.24 2.49 -5.15
N THR A 50 15.15 2.23 -6.08
CA THR A 50 15.55 3.25 -7.06
C THR A 50 14.38 3.60 -7.97
N GLU A 51 13.60 2.60 -8.38
CA GLU A 51 12.39 2.81 -9.17
C GLU A 51 11.37 3.69 -8.46
N ILE A 52 11.08 3.39 -7.19
CA ILE A 52 10.06 4.15 -6.45
C ILE A 52 10.53 5.57 -6.13
N LEU A 53 11.81 5.77 -5.82
CA LEU A 53 12.35 7.10 -5.57
C LEU A 53 12.27 7.99 -6.83
N ARG A 54 12.54 7.44 -8.03
CA ARG A 54 12.33 8.16 -9.30
C ARG A 54 10.88 8.57 -9.50
N LEU A 55 9.92 7.71 -9.16
CA LEU A 55 8.51 8.09 -9.20
C LEU A 55 8.21 9.26 -8.25
N LEU A 56 8.76 9.21 -7.02
CA LEU A 56 8.57 10.25 -6.02
C LEU A 56 9.18 11.61 -6.42
N GLU A 57 10.25 11.63 -7.23
CA GLU A 57 10.81 12.88 -7.77
C GLU A 57 9.77 13.66 -8.58
N SER A 58 8.92 12.96 -9.32
CA SER A 58 7.86 13.56 -10.13
C SER A 58 6.61 13.95 -9.33
N LEU A 59 6.47 13.49 -8.08
CA LEU A 59 5.31 13.81 -7.25
C LEU A 59 5.44 15.18 -6.58
N SER A 60 4.33 15.92 -6.58
CA SER A 60 4.21 17.23 -5.91
C SER A 60 4.36 17.15 -4.38
N ASP A 61 4.63 18.27 -3.74
CA ASP A 61 4.72 18.38 -2.27
C ASP A 61 3.37 18.21 -1.54
N ALA A 62 2.25 18.12 -2.27
CA ALA A 62 0.93 17.83 -1.70
C ALA A 62 0.86 16.44 -1.06
N TYR A 63 1.77 15.51 -1.40
CA TYR A 63 1.82 14.17 -0.81
C TYR A 63 2.64 14.17 0.49
N THR A 64 2.15 14.87 1.52
CA THR A 64 2.77 14.99 2.84
C THR A 64 1.77 14.76 3.97
N PRO A 65 2.16 14.10 5.08
CA PRO A 65 3.47 13.51 5.38
C PRO A 65 3.75 12.21 4.61
N ARG A 66 5.05 11.86 4.48
CA ARG A 66 5.52 10.67 3.75
C ARG A 66 6.00 9.60 4.71
N HIS A 67 5.43 8.41 4.60
CA HIS A 67 5.81 7.26 5.40
C HIS A 67 6.41 6.22 4.49
N TYR A 68 7.63 5.78 4.79
CA TYR A 68 8.31 4.73 4.05
C TYR A 68 8.24 3.44 4.82
N VAL A 69 7.97 2.34 4.12
CA VAL A 69 8.00 0.99 4.67
C VAL A 69 9.09 0.22 3.96
N ILE A 70 10.06 -0.26 4.74
CA ILE A 70 11.16 -1.08 4.27
C ILE A 70 11.21 -2.40 5.03
N ALA A 71 11.90 -3.38 4.46
CA ALA A 71 12.24 -4.60 5.16
C ALA A 71 13.24 -4.35 6.29
N ASP A 72 13.14 -5.08 7.41
CA ASP A 72 14.07 -4.96 8.55
C ASP A 72 15.55 -5.15 8.16
N SER A 73 15.82 -5.99 7.17
CA SER A 73 17.17 -6.28 6.68
C SER A 73 17.69 -5.28 5.64
N ASP A 74 16.90 -4.28 5.24
CA ASP A 74 17.19 -3.43 4.08
C ASP A 74 17.72 -2.04 4.46
N GLU A 75 18.93 -2.02 5.03
CA GLU A 75 19.62 -0.78 5.41
C GLU A 75 20.02 0.08 4.21
N MET A 76 20.25 -0.55 3.04
CA MET A 76 20.61 0.18 1.83
C MET A 76 19.45 1.07 1.35
N SER A 77 18.22 0.56 1.39
CA SER A 77 17.05 1.36 1.03
C SER A 77 16.80 2.48 2.04
N ALA A 78 17.02 2.24 3.34
CA ALA A 78 16.93 3.29 4.36
C ALA A 78 17.87 4.48 4.06
N ARG A 79 19.14 4.18 3.72
CA ARG A 79 20.13 5.21 3.35
C ARG A 79 19.73 5.97 2.09
N LYS A 80 19.27 5.28 1.04
CA LYS A 80 18.81 5.90 -0.21
C LYS A 80 17.62 6.85 0.03
N ILE A 81 16.67 6.44 0.85
CA ILE A 81 15.48 7.26 1.20
C ILE A 81 15.91 8.51 1.97
N SER A 82 16.78 8.37 2.98
CA SER A 82 17.29 9.53 3.72
C SER A 82 18.06 10.49 2.81
N SER A 83 18.93 10.00 1.92
CA SER A 83 19.62 10.87 0.95
C SER A 83 18.66 11.55 -0.02
N PHE A 84 17.61 10.85 -0.43
CA PHE A 84 16.59 11.40 -1.32
C PHE A 84 15.82 12.55 -0.67
N GLU A 85 15.41 12.37 0.59
CA GLU A 85 14.68 13.40 1.33
C GLU A 85 15.53 14.62 1.67
N LEU A 86 16.81 14.41 2.01
CA LEU A 86 17.78 15.49 2.21
C LEU A 86 17.96 16.32 0.93
N ASN A 87 18.22 15.66 -0.20
CA ASN A 87 18.37 16.35 -1.49
C ASN A 87 17.09 17.13 -1.88
N ARG A 88 15.92 16.62 -1.53
CA ARG A 88 14.64 17.29 -1.79
C ARG A 88 14.43 18.49 -0.87
N ALA A 89 14.83 18.39 0.40
CA ALA A 89 14.79 19.50 1.35
C ALA A 89 15.70 20.65 0.90
N ASP A 90 16.91 20.35 0.44
CA ASP A 90 17.88 21.35 -0.03
C ASP A 90 17.36 22.13 -1.25
N ARG A 91 16.58 21.48 -2.12
CA ARG A 91 15.96 22.13 -3.28
C ARG A 91 14.79 23.06 -2.92
N ASN A 92 14.18 22.88 -1.76
CA ASN A 92 13.02 23.67 -1.34
C ASN A 92 13.10 24.09 0.15
N PRO A 93 14.02 25.01 0.50
CA PRO A 93 14.26 25.43 1.88
C PRO A 93 13.08 26.17 2.53
N SER A 94 12.12 26.64 1.72
CA SER A 94 10.89 27.29 2.20
C SER A 94 9.78 26.31 2.57
N ALA A 95 9.89 25.04 2.19
CA ALA A 95 8.97 24.01 2.63
C ALA A 95 9.25 23.66 4.10
N THR A 96 8.22 23.72 4.95
CA THR A 96 8.28 23.23 6.33
C THR A 96 8.88 21.82 6.33
N PHE A 97 9.99 21.63 7.06
CA PHE A 97 10.86 20.44 7.06
C PHE A 97 10.14 19.14 6.69
N PRO A 98 10.67 18.34 5.74
CA PRO A 98 9.95 17.17 5.24
C PRO A 98 9.68 16.20 6.39
N GLN A 99 8.43 16.14 6.83
CA GLN A 99 7.98 15.12 7.76
C GLN A 99 7.94 13.79 7.00
N TYR A 100 9.07 13.09 7.04
CA TYR A 100 9.15 11.70 6.63
C TYR A 100 9.42 10.79 7.82
N CYS A 101 8.87 9.59 7.78
CA CYS A 101 9.17 8.55 8.76
C CYS A 101 9.47 7.24 8.03
N ILE A 102 10.51 6.54 8.48
CA ILE A 102 10.83 5.20 7.98
C ILE A 102 10.34 4.18 9.01
N HIS A 103 9.52 3.25 8.55
CA HIS A 103 8.99 2.13 9.31
C HIS A 103 9.59 0.84 8.77
N ARG A 104 9.91 -0.08 9.67
CA ARG A 104 10.48 -1.37 9.29
C ARG A 104 9.50 -2.50 9.57
N ILE A 105 9.43 -3.46 8.65
CA ILE A 105 8.58 -4.64 8.76
C ILE A 105 9.39 -5.90 8.42
N PRO A 106 9.00 -7.07 8.95
CA PRO A 106 9.64 -8.32 8.58
C PRO A 106 9.36 -8.64 7.11
N ARG A 107 10.37 -9.18 6.43
CA ARG A 107 10.23 -9.60 5.03
C ARG A 107 9.19 -10.71 4.91
N SER A 108 8.30 -10.55 3.95
CA SER A 108 7.26 -11.55 3.65
C SER A 108 7.83 -12.83 3.07
N ARG A 109 9.02 -12.77 2.44
CA ARG A 109 9.72 -13.91 1.87
C ARG A 109 11.22 -13.65 1.86
N GLU A 110 12.01 -14.61 2.33
CA GLU A 110 13.45 -14.61 2.12
C GLU A 110 13.84 -15.32 0.82
N VAL A 111 15.05 -15.03 0.35
CA VAL A 111 15.59 -15.65 -0.87
C VAL A 111 15.76 -17.15 -0.59
N GLN A 112 15.28 -18.00 -1.50
CA GLN A 112 15.27 -19.49 -1.39
C GLN A 112 14.26 -20.14 -0.41
N GLN A 113 13.33 -19.39 0.18
CA GLN A 113 12.25 -20.02 0.97
C GLN A 113 11.27 -20.83 0.12
N SER A 114 10.73 -21.91 0.71
CA SER A 114 9.72 -22.75 0.07
C SER A 114 8.38 -22.02 -0.11
N TRP A 115 7.60 -22.43 -1.11
CA TRP A 115 6.32 -21.80 -1.44
C TRP A 115 5.29 -21.83 -0.31
N LEU A 116 5.24 -22.94 0.45
CA LEU A 116 4.29 -23.09 1.56
C LEU A 116 4.65 -22.21 2.76
N SER A 117 5.94 -22.15 3.10
CA SER A 117 6.41 -21.30 4.20
C SER A 117 6.21 -19.81 3.88
N THR A 118 6.31 -19.43 2.60
CA THR A 118 6.04 -18.06 2.12
C THR A 118 4.63 -17.57 2.49
N VAL A 119 3.62 -18.43 2.44
CA VAL A 119 2.25 -18.04 2.80
C VAL A 119 2.17 -17.69 4.30
N LEU A 120 2.77 -18.52 5.15
CA LEU A 120 2.80 -18.29 6.60
C LEU A 120 3.57 -17.02 6.96
N THR A 121 4.74 -16.80 6.36
CA THR A 121 5.54 -15.59 6.58
C THR A 121 4.85 -14.33 6.04
N THR A 122 4.10 -14.44 4.95
CA THR A 122 3.29 -13.33 4.42
C THR A 122 2.12 -13.01 5.35
N LEU A 123 1.43 -14.00 5.90
CA LEU A 123 0.36 -13.80 6.88
C LEU A 123 0.91 -13.17 8.17
N TYR A 124 2.05 -13.66 8.67
CA TYR A 124 2.73 -13.08 9.83
C TYR A 124 3.14 -11.62 9.58
N SER A 125 3.74 -11.34 8.42
CA SER A 125 4.08 -9.98 8.00
C SER A 125 2.83 -9.09 7.89
N THR A 126 1.70 -9.64 7.43
CA THR A 126 0.42 -8.93 7.37
C THR A 126 -0.07 -8.56 8.76
N TRP A 127 -0.08 -9.52 9.68
CA TRP A 127 -0.48 -9.30 11.08
C TRP A 127 0.35 -8.20 11.76
N LEU A 128 1.66 -8.17 11.54
CA LEU A 128 2.54 -7.13 12.08
C LEU A 128 2.41 -5.78 11.36
N SER A 129 2.15 -5.79 10.06
CA SER A 129 1.97 -4.58 9.26
C SER A 129 0.64 -3.87 9.50
N PHE A 130 -0.37 -4.59 10.00
CA PHE A 130 -1.71 -4.04 10.22
C PHE A 130 -1.75 -2.97 11.33
N PRO A 131 -1.19 -3.18 12.54
CA PRO A 131 -1.10 -2.13 13.56
C PRO A 131 -0.37 -0.88 13.07
N LEU A 132 0.69 -1.05 12.27
CA LEU A 132 1.43 0.06 11.66
C LEU A 132 0.52 0.85 10.72
N THR A 133 -0.12 0.17 9.77
CA THR A 133 -1.02 0.81 8.79
C THR A 133 -2.21 1.47 9.49
N HIS A 134 -2.74 0.86 10.56
CA HIS A 134 -3.81 1.40 11.39
C HIS A 134 -3.39 2.64 12.20
N ARG A 135 -2.13 2.74 12.61
CA ARG A 135 -1.60 3.95 13.29
C ARG A 135 -1.36 5.08 12.30
N VAL A 136 -0.73 4.77 11.17
CA VAL A 136 -0.40 5.77 10.13
C VAL A 136 -1.66 6.27 9.42
N LYS A 137 -2.63 5.38 9.15
CA LYS A 137 -3.86 5.66 8.39
C LYS A 137 -3.57 6.47 7.12
N PRO A 138 -2.76 5.96 6.18
CA PRO A 138 -2.43 6.70 4.97
C PRO A 138 -3.66 7.00 4.12
N ASP A 139 -3.60 8.04 3.28
CA ASP A 139 -4.61 8.29 2.25
C ASP A 139 -4.29 7.49 0.98
N LEU A 140 -3.00 7.32 0.67
CA LEU A 140 -2.52 6.60 -0.50
C LEU A 140 -1.37 5.66 -0.14
N VAL A 141 -1.39 4.44 -0.71
CA VAL A 141 -0.27 3.49 -0.69
C VAL A 141 0.32 3.42 -2.09
N LEU A 142 1.60 3.71 -2.21
CA LEU A 142 2.38 3.56 -3.45
C LEU A 142 3.40 2.44 -3.28
N CYS A 143 3.41 1.47 -4.18
CA CYS A 143 4.32 0.33 -4.08
C CYS A 143 4.66 -0.28 -5.44
N ASN A 144 5.83 -0.91 -5.54
CA ASN A 144 6.33 -1.47 -6.80
C ASN A 144 7.09 -2.80 -6.65
N GLY A 145 6.42 -3.95 -6.75
CA GLY A 145 7.12 -5.21 -7.03
C GLY A 145 7.79 -6.03 -5.89
N PRO A 146 8.17 -5.55 -4.67
CA PRO A 146 8.74 -6.45 -3.67
C PRO A 146 7.64 -7.29 -3.01
N GLY A 147 7.96 -8.50 -2.52
CA GLY A 147 6.99 -9.32 -1.77
C GLY A 147 6.34 -8.59 -0.59
N THR A 148 7.05 -7.65 0.02
CA THR A 148 6.59 -6.81 1.15
C THR A 148 5.44 -5.86 0.82
N CYS A 149 5.16 -5.58 -0.45
CA CYS A 149 4.02 -4.75 -0.82
C CYS A 149 2.67 -5.43 -0.56
N VAL A 150 2.61 -6.77 -0.64
CA VAL A 150 1.36 -7.52 -0.48
C VAL A 150 0.78 -7.37 0.93
N PRO A 151 1.52 -7.64 2.03
CA PRO A 151 1.01 -7.43 3.39
C PRO A 151 0.51 -6.01 3.68
N ILE A 152 1.23 -5.00 3.18
CA ILE A 152 0.88 -3.59 3.39
C ILE A 152 -0.41 -3.24 2.65
N CYS A 153 -0.53 -3.66 1.40
CA CYS A 153 -1.75 -3.44 0.62
C CYS A 153 -2.95 -4.17 1.21
N VAL A 154 -2.77 -5.41 1.67
CA VAL A 154 -3.82 -6.16 2.38
C VAL A 154 -4.21 -5.43 3.67
N SER A 155 -3.25 -4.95 4.44
CA SER A 155 -3.52 -4.16 5.66
C SER A 155 -4.29 -2.88 5.36
N ALA A 156 -3.94 -2.17 4.28
CA ALA A 156 -4.66 -0.98 3.82
C ALA A 156 -6.10 -1.32 3.39
N LEU A 157 -6.29 -2.42 2.68
CA LEU A 157 -7.62 -2.91 2.29
C LEU A 157 -8.46 -3.28 3.53
N LEU A 158 -7.85 -3.92 4.53
CA LEU A 158 -8.51 -4.25 5.80
C LEU A 158 -9.00 -2.99 6.53
N LEU A 159 -8.28 -1.86 6.47
CA LEU A 159 -8.80 -0.60 7.02
C LEU A 159 -10.08 -0.13 6.34
N GLY A 160 -10.18 -0.35 5.03
CA GLY A 160 -11.39 -0.07 4.25
C GLY A 160 -12.54 -1.00 4.64
N ILE A 161 -12.30 -2.31 4.68
CA ILE A 161 -13.28 -3.34 5.05
C ILE A 161 -13.82 -3.11 6.48
N LEU A 162 -12.93 -2.75 7.42
CA LEU A 162 -13.30 -2.42 8.79
C LEU A 162 -13.99 -1.05 8.91
N GLY A 163 -14.11 -0.28 7.82
CA GLY A 163 -14.76 1.03 7.81
C GLY A 163 -14.00 2.13 8.54
N ILE A 164 -12.71 1.91 8.81
CA ILE A 164 -11.85 2.85 9.53
C ILE A 164 -11.44 3.98 8.58
N LYS A 165 -10.84 3.62 7.44
CA LYS A 165 -10.41 4.56 6.40
C LYS A 165 -10.28 3.84 5.07
N LYS A 166 -10.86 4.40 4.01
CA LYS A 166 -10.60 3.94 2.65
C LYS A 166 -9.24 4.48 2.21
N VAL A 167 -8.34 3.57 1.87
CA VAL A 167 -6.98 3.87 1.42
C VAL A 167 -6.91 3.58 -0.06
N ILE A 168 -6.36 4.51 -0.85
CA ILE A 168 -6.16 4.30 -2.29
C ILE A 168 -4.86 3.52 -2.48
N ILE A 169 -4.92 2.38 -3.16
CA ILE A 169 -3.76 1.54 -3.44
C ILE A 169 -3.33 1.74 -4.89
N VAL A 170 -2.13 2.29 -5.09
CA VAL A 170 -1.48 2.45 -6.38
C VAL A 170 -0.31 1.48 -6.46
N TYR A 171 -0.42 0.51 -7.35
CA TYR A 171 0.65 -0.43 -7.65
C TYR A 171 1.29 -0.10 -8.99
N VAL A 172 2.62 0.01 -9.02
CA VAL A 172 3.38 0.20 -10.25
C VAL A 172 4.21 -1.05 -10.50
N GLU A 173 3.94 -1.75 -11.60
CA GLU A 173 4.75 -2.91 -11.97
C GLU A 173 6.17 -2.48 -12.38
N SER A 174 7.15 -3.29 -11.98
CA SER A 174 8.57 -3.00 -12.21
C SER A 174 8.90 -2.92 -13.70
N ILE A 175 9.87 -2.07 -14.04
CA ILE A 175 10.30 -1.86 -15.44
C ILE A 175 10.87 -3.13 -16.06
N CYS A 176 11.42 -4.03 -15.23
CA CYS A 176 11.97 -5.31 -15.67
C CYS A 176 10.91 -6.31 -16.16
N ARG A 177 9.61 -6.04 -15.94
CA ARG A 177 8.52 -6.93 -16.33
C ARG A 177 7.91 -6.49 -17.65
N VAL A 178 8.39 -7.08 -18.75
CA VAL A 178 7.96 -6.73 -20.11
C VAL A 178 6.77 -7.57 -20.58
N GLU A 179 6.77 -8.87 -20.32
CA GLU A 179 5.80 -9.82 -20.91
C GLU A 179 4.81 -10.40 -19.89
N HIS A 180 5.26 -10.54 -18.64
CA HIS A 180 4.49 -11.17 -17.57
C HIS A 180 4.58 -10.36 -16.28
N LEU A 181 3.45 -10.22 -15.58
CA LEU A 181 3.41 -9.61 -14.25
C LEU A 181 4.23 -10.41 -13.25
N SER A 182 4.81 -9.70 -12.29
CA SER A 182 5.42 -10.29 -11.11
C SER A 182 4.37 -11.04 -10.27
N LEU A 183 4.80 -11.93 -9.37
CA LEU A 183 3.86 -12.63 -8.49
C LEU A 183 3.05 -11.63 -7.64
N SER A 184 3.74 -10.64 -7.05
CA SER A 184 3.10 -9.55 -6.32
C SER A 184 2.17 -8.74 -7.23
N GLY A 185 2.56 -8.49 -8.48
CA GLY A 185 1.72 -7.81 -9.47
C GLY A 185 0.45 -8.60 -9.80
N ARG A 186 0.53 -9.93 -9.95
CA ARG A 186 -0.68 -10.76 -10.17
C ARG A 186 -1.65 -10.69 -9.00
N ILE A 187 -1.14 -10.68 -7.77
CA ILE A 187 -1.97 -10.55 -6.56
C ILE A 187 -2.59 -9.15 -6.49
N LEU A 188 -1.77 -8.12 -6.60
CA LEU A 188 -2.19 -6.72 -6.45
C LEU A 188 -2.99 -6.19 -7.64
N PHE A 189 -2.96 -6.85 -8.79
CA PHE A 189 -3.85 -6.55 -9.91
C PHE A 189 -5.34 -6.64 -9.53
N HIS A 190 -5.68 -7.47 -8.54
CA HIS A 190 -7.05 -7.61 -8.05
C HIS A 190 -7.36 -6.76 -6.82
N LEU A 191 -6.33 -6.28 -6.12
CA LEU A 191 -6.47 -5.59 -4.82
C LEU A 191 -6.20 -4.08 -4.90
N SER A 192 -5.48 -3.63 -5.93
CA SER A 192 -5.16 -2.21 -6.11
C SER A 192 -6.30 -1.45 -6.80
N ASP A 193 -6.50 -0.19 -6.41
CA ASP A 193 -7.42 0.71 -7.09
C ASP A 193 -6.85 1.14 -8.45
N TYR A 194 -5.53 1.39 -8.49
CA TYR A 194 -4.81 1.73 -9.72
C TYR A 194 -3.62 0.79 -9.92
N PHE A 195 -3.66 0.04 -11.02
CA PHE A 195 -2.59 -0.85 -11.42
C PHE A 195 -1.88 -0.30 -12.65
N ILE A 196 -0.65 0.17 -12.50
CA ILE A 196 0.12 0.84 -13.54
C ILE A 196 1.14 -0.13 -14.15
N VAL A 197 1.18 -0.16 -15.48
CA VAL A 197 2.17 -0.92 -16.27
C VAL A 197 2.98 0.01 -17.17
N GLN A 198 4.24 -0.36 -17.39
CA GLN A 198 5.18 0.44 -18.17
C GLN A 198 5.37 -0.07 -19.60
N TRP A 199 4.77 -1.21 -19.94
CA TRP A 199 4.90 -1.86 -21.26
C TRP A 199 3.54 -2.05 -21.93
N PRO A 200 3.42 -1.77 -23.25
CA PRO A 200 2.16 -1.90 -23.98
C PRO A 200 1.69 -3.36 -24.08
N THR A 201 2.63 -4.31 -24.13
CA THR A 201 2.40 -5.76 -24.08
C THR A 201 1.60 -6.17 -22.83
N LEU A 202 1.97 -5.65 -21.66
CA LEU A 202 1.23 -5.88 -20.43
C LEU A 202 -0.15 -5.24 -20.48
N LYS A 203 -0.29 -4.03 -21.02
CA LYS A 203 -1.59 -3.36 -21.15
C LYS A 203 -2.55 -4.16 -22.04
N ALA A 204 -2.06 -4.71 -23.15
CA ALA A 204 -2.85 -5.56 -24.04
C ALA A 204 -3.36 -6.82 -23.32
N LYS A 205 -2.52 -7.43 -22.47
CA LYS A 205 -2.86 -8.64 -21.72
C LYS A 205 -3.73 -8.38 -20.48
N TYR A 206 -3.59 -7.20 -19.88
CA TYR A 206 -4.26 -6.81 -18.64
C TYR A 206 -5.03 -5.49 -18.85
N PRO A 207 -6.21 -5.52 -19.49
CA PRO A 207 -6.91 -4.31 -19.94
C PRO A 207 -7.32 -3.36 -18.81
N LYS A 208 -7.48 -3.86 -17.58
CA LYS A 208 -7.76 -3.03 -16.39
C LYS A 208 -6.56 -2.19 -15.93
N SER A 209 -5.35 -2.51 -16.38
CA SER A 209 -4.15 -1.74 -16.04
C SER A 209 -4.15 -0.38 -16.73
N VAL A 210 -3.41 0.58 -16.17
CA VAL A 210 -3.15 1.89 -16.75
C VAL A 210 -1.75 1.88 -17.35
N TYR A 211 -1.63 2.18 -18.64
CA TYR A 211 -0.33 2.30 -19.29
C TYR A 211 0.13 3.75 -19.25
N LEU A 212 1.28 4.01 -18.61
CA LEU A 212 1.87 5.34 -18.53
C LEU A 212 3.23 5.46 -19.25
N GLY A 213 3.64 4.40 -19.97
CA GLY A 213 4.97 4.33 -20.56
C GLY A 213 6.07 4.14 -19.51
N ARG A 214 7.30 4.48 -19.89
CA ARG A 214 8.47 4.37 -19.01
C ARG A 214 8.53 5.58 -18.09
N ILE A 215 8.01 5.40 -16.89
CA ILE A 215 7.94 6.43 -15.83
C ILE A 215 9.10 6.29 -14.84
N VAL A 216 9.94 5.26 -15.01
CA VAL A 216 11.10 4.94 -14.18
C VAL A 216 12.35 4.77 -15.01
#